data_AF-A0A1C5DSU3-F1
#
_entry.id   AF-A0A1C5DSU3-F1
#
_cell.length_a   1.000
_cell.length_b   1.000
_cell.length_c   1.000
_cell.angle_alpha   90.00
_cell.angle_beta   90.00
_cell.angle_gamma   90.00
#
_symmetry.space_group_name_H-M   'P 1'
#
loop_
_entity.id
_entity.type
_entity.pdbx_description
1 polymer ?
#
loop_
_entity_poly.entity_id
_entity_poly.type
_entity_poly.pdbx_seq_one_letter_code
_entity_poly.pdbx_strand_id
1 'polypeptide(L)'
;MTCWTHTQRCALGCLLGTPPAGPRARWKARRTLPLLYAWMSNSERAAFRDRHPQCQLCARRPTAAVDHDAGTGRVRGVLCRSCNSWLGSMEAALRVPERAMQHQAAYLHWRF
;
A
#
# COMPACT_ATOMS: atom_id res chain seq x y z
N MET A 1 -37.25 27.65 21.58
CA MET A 1 -36.41 27.03 20.53
C MET A 1 -35.19 26.44 21.22
N THR A 2 -35.28 25.16 21.57
CA THR A 2 -34.31 24.47 22.45
C THR A 2 -33.13 23.94 21.66
N CYS A 3 -31.95 24.38 22.08
CA CYS A 3 -30.63 23.92 21.65
C CYS A 3 -30.45 22.44 22.00
N TRP A 4 -30.19 21.58 21.02
CA TRP A 4 -29.82 20.18 21.23
C TRP A 4 -28.29 20.06 21.21
N THR A 5 -27.66 20.11 22.38
CA THR A 5 -26.28 19.66 22.57
C THR A 5 -26.28 18.16 22.87
N HIS A 6 -26.19 17.34 21.82
CA HIS A 6 -25.68 15.97 21.91
C HIS A 6 -24.22 16.08 21.44
N THR A 7 -23.18 15.75 22.20
CA THR A 7 -22.83 14.36 22.47
C THR A 7 -21.69 14.36 23.51
N GLN A 8 -22.04 14.23 24.78
CA GLN A 8 -21.14 13.60 25.77
C GLN A 8 -21.63 12.18 25.92
N ARG A 9 -20.96 11.22 25.28
CA ARG A 9 -21.05 9.81 25.69
C ARG A 9 -19.81 9.04 25.22
N CYS A 10 -19.24 8.35 26.20
CA CYS A 10 -18.26 7.29 26.07
C CYS A 10 -16.81 7.72 25.84
N ALA A 11 -16.28 8.41 26.85
CA ALA A 11 -15.01 8.00 27.43
C ALA A 11 -15.11 6.53 27.87
N LEU A 12 -14.02 5.76 27.68
CA LEU A 12 -13.85 4.31 27.92
C LEU A 12 -14.16 3.41 26.70
N GLY A 13 -13.17 3.26 25.82
CA GLY A 13 -13.12 2.13 24.90
C GLY A 13 -12.58 2.45 23.51
N CYS A 14 -11.27 2.71 23.36
CA CYS A 14 -10.61 2.61 22.06
C CYS A 14 -9.08 2.54 22.22
N LEU A 15 -8.57 1.40 22.68
CA LEU A 15 -7.16 1.01 22.53
C LEU A 15 -6.83 0.52 21.10
N LEU A 16 -7.71 0.77 20.14
CA LEU A 16 -7.48 0.54 18.73
C LEU A 16 -7.69 1.89 18.05
N GLY A 17 -6.58 2.54 17.69
CA GLY A 17 -6.61 3.81 16.98
C GLY A 17 -7.59 3.73 15.80
N THR A 18 -8.45 4.73 15.68
CA THR A 18 -9.42 4.84 14.58
C THR A 18 -8.71 4.58 13.25
N PRO A 19 -9.16 3.59 12.45
CA PRO A 19 -8.53 3.31 11.17
C PRO A 19 -8.59 4.59 10.31
N PRO A 20 -7.50 4.94 9.63
CA PRO A 20 -7.42 6.20 8.90
C PRO A 20 -8.58 6.31 7.89
N ALA A 21 -9.31 7.42 7.97
CA ALA A 21 -10.54 7.63 7.21
C ALA A 21 -10.23 7.69 5.70
N GLY A 22 -10.75 6.72 4.95
CA GLY A 22 -10.69 6.67 3.49
C GLY A 22 -9.57 5.81 2.88
N PRO A 23 -9.72 5.37 1.62
CA PRO A 23 -8.77 4.46 0.95
C PRO A 23 -7.34 5.03 0.85
N ARG A 24 -7.22 6.34 0.59
CA ARG A 24 -5.93 7.04 0.48
C ARG A 24 -5.19 7.07 1.82
N ALA A 25 -5.90 7.33 2.92
CA ALA A 25 -5.32 7.41 4.25
C ALA A 25 -4.88 6.01 4.75
N ARG A 26 -5.69 4.97 4.48
CA ARG A 26 -5.31 3.56 4.69
C ARG A 26 -4.07 3.14 3.90
N TRP A 27 -3.93 3.62 2.67
CA TRP A 27 -2.75 3.32 1.86
C TRP A 27 -1.49 4.06 2.33
N LYS A 28 -1.60 5.33 2.74
CA LYS A 28 -0.48 6.08 3.33
C LYS A 28 -0.03 5.50 4.67
N ALA A 29 -0.95 5.09 5.54
CA ALA A 29 -0.63 4.49 6.84
C ALA A 29 0.10 3.13 6.75
N ARG A 30 0.02 2.44 5.60
CA ARG A 30 0.85 1.25 5.34
C ARG A 30 2.32 1.59 5.08
N ARG A 31 2.64 2.82 4.68
CA ARG A 31 4.00 3.28 4.33
C ARG A 31 4.81 3.80 5.53
N THR A 32 4.25 3.74 6.73
CA THR A 32 4.83 4.33 7.96
C THR A 32 5.83 3.43 8.66
N LEU A 33 6.00 2.17 8.24
CA LEU A 33 7.06 1.32 8.77
C LEU A 33 8.43 1.85 8.29
N PRO A 34 9.41 2.09 9.20
CA PRO A 34 10.73 2.58 8.83
C PRO A 34 11.62 1.51 8.17
N LEU A 35 11.06 0.36 7.81
CA LEU A 35 11.79 -0.76 7.24
C LEU A 35 12.19 -0.43 5.78
N LEU A 36 13.49 -0.53 5.49
CA LEU A 36 14.02 -0.34 4.13
C LEU A 36 14.24 -1.69 3.46
N TYR A 37 13.74 -1.83 2.23
CA TYR A 37 13.84 -3.07 1.45
C TYR A 37 15.30 -3.52 1.24
N ALA A 38 16.20 -2.55 1.01
CA ALA A 38 17.62 -2.78 0.80
C ALA A 38 18.33 -3.37 2.02
N TRP A 39 17.79 -3.17 3.23
CA TRP A 39 18.38 -3.66 4.49
C TRP A 39 17.79 -4.99 4.94
N MET A 40 16.81 -5.52 4.22
CA MET A 40 16.29 -6.85 4.47
C MET A 40 17.09 -7.90 3.71
N SER A 41 17.58 -8.91 4.42
CA SER A 41 18.04 -10.17 3.86
C SER A 41 16.91 -10.91 3.14
N ASN A 42 17.27 -11.87 2.28
CA ASN A 42 16.27 -12.68 1.58
C ASN A 42 15.41 -13.53 2.53
N SER A 43 15.97 -13.99 3.66
CA SER A 43 15.22 -14.72 4.70
C SER A 43 14.24 -13.81 5.42
N GLU A 44 14.61 -12.57 5.76
CA GLU A 44 13.69 -11.59 6.34
C GLU A 44 12.55 -11.23 5.39
N ARG A 45 12.85 -11.10 4.09
CA ARG A 45 11.81 -10.90 3.07
C ARG A 45 10.87 -12.10 2.98
N ALA A 46 11.38 -13.33 3.11
CA ALA A 46 10.55 -14.53 3.15
C ALA A 46 9.65 -14.56 4.39
N ALA A 47 10.22 -14.40 5.58
CA ALA A 47 9.48 -14.36 6.82
C ALA A 47 8.43 -13.22 6.87
N PHE A 48 8.69 -12.09 6.21
CA PHE A 48 7.71 -11.01 6.07
C PHE A 48 6.55 -11.38 5.15
N ARG A 49 6.79 -12.13 4.07
CA ARG A 49 5.72 -12.67 3.21
C ARG A 49 4.89 -13.73 3.93
N ASP A 50 5.53 -14.62 4.69
CA ASP A 50 4.85 -15.72 5.38
C ASP A 50 3.87 -15.23 6.45
N ARG A 51 4.20 -14.13 7.14
CA ARG A 51 3.30 -13.44 8.08
C ARG A 51 2.07 -12.82 7.42
N HIS A 52 2.06 -12.70 6.10
CA HIS A 52 1.04 -12.01 5.33
C HIS A 52 0.70 -12.82 4.07
N PRO A 53 0.02 -13.97 4.20
CA PRO A 53 -0.12 -14.94 3.11
C PRO A 53 -0.95 -14.44 1.92
N GLN A 54 -1.79 -13.41 2.11
CA GLN A 54 -2.62 -12.81 1.07
C GLN A 54 -2.13 -11.43 0.68
N CYS A 55 -2.28 -11.09 -0.61
CA CYS A 55 -1.98 -9.79 -1.16
C CYS A 55 -2.75 -8.67 -0.42
N GLN A 56 -2.02 -7.71 0.16
CA GLN A 56 -2.61 -6.63 0.93
C GLN A 56 -3.29 -5.55 0.07
N LEU A 57 -3.17 -5.63 -1.27
CA LEU A 57 -3.87 -4.75 -2.20
C LEU A 57 -5.18 -5.35 -2.71
N CYS A 58 -5.14 -6.56 -3.29
CA CYS A 58 -6.33 -7.15 -3.92
C CYS A 58 -7.06 -8.16 -3.04
N ALA A 59 -6.43 -8.68 -1.98
CA ALA A 59 -6.97 -9.72 -1.09
C ALA A 59 -7.46 -11.01 -1.79
N ARG A 60 -7.08 -11.23 -3.06
CA ARG A 60 -7.56 -12.35 -3.90
C ARG A 60 -6.50 -13.39 -4.25
N ARG A 61 -5.22 -13.04 -4.08
CA ARG A 61 -4.09 -13.83 -4.57
C ARG A 61 -3.03 -13.97 -3.48
N PRO A 62 -2.27 -15.07 -3.46
CA PRO A 62 -1.20 -15.26 -2.50
C PRO A 62 -0.11 -14.19 -2.68
N THR A 63 0.51 -13.83 -1.56
CA THR A 63 1.65 -12.93 -1.53
C THR A 63 2.84 -13.55 -2.29
N ALA A 64 3.55 -12.72 -3.04
CA ALA A 64 4.73 -13.13 -3.80
C ALA A 64 5.93 -12.19 -3.63
N ALA A 65 5.70 -10.92 -3.27
CA ALA A 65 6.75 -9.91 -3.18
C ALA A 65 6.54 -8.98 -1.98
N VAL A 66 7.65 -8.48 -1.43
CA VAL A 66 7.65 -7.35 -0.49
C VAL A 66 7.68 -6.08 -1.31
N ASP A 67 6.59 -5.33 -1.24
CA ASP A 67 6.41 -4.09 -1.97
C ASP A 67 7.10 -2.94 -1.24
N HIS A 68 7.77 -2.08 -1.99
CA HIS A 68 8.50 -0.94 -1.46
C HIS A 68 8.41 0.25 -2.41
N ASP A 69 8.52 1.45 -1.85
CA ASP A 69 8.55 2.67 -2.64
C ASP A 69 9.88 2.80 -3.39
N ALA A 70 9.83 2.95 -4.71
CA ALA A 70 11.03 3.00 -5.55
C ALA A 70 11.94 4.23 -5.29
N GLY A 71 11.40 5.33 -4.73
CA GLY A 71 12.19 6.54 -4.46
C GLY A 71 12.88 6.52 -3.08
N THR A 72 12.22 5.93 -2.07
CA THR A 72 12.69 5.96 -0.68
C THR A 72 13.18 4.60 -0.18
N GLY A 73 12.89 3.51 -0.89
CA GLY A 73 13.19 2.15 -0.46
C GLY A 73 12.33 1.64 0.70
N ARG A 74 11.40 2.45 1.23
CA ARG A 74 10.55 2.07 2.37
C ARG A 74 9.56 0.98 1.99
N VAL A 75 9.53 -0.08 2.78
CA VAL A 75 8.57 -1.18 2.65
C VAL A 75 7.16 -0.68 2.92
N ARG A 76 6.24 -1.02 2.03
CA ARG A 76 4.81 -0.66 2.11
C ARG A 76 3.93 -1.83 2.53
N GLY A 77 4.42 -3.05 2.34
CA GLY A 77 3.68 -4.27 2.66
C GLY A 77 4.06 -5.41 1.74
N VAL A 78 3.12 -6.33 1.53
CA VAL A 78 3.31 -7.47 0.64
C VAL A 78 2.19 -7.61 -0.37
N LEU A 79 2.56 -7.99 -1.60
CA LEU A 79 1.67 -8.04 -2.75
C LEU A 79 1.82 -9.34 -3.53
N CYS A 80 0.76 -9.73 -4.26
CA CYS A 80 0.89 -10.75 -5.28
C CYS A 80 1.70 -10.22 -6.48
N ARG A 81 2.24 -11.13 -7.29
CA ARG A 81 3.10 -10.79 -8.44
C ARG A 81 2.46 -9.78 -9.39
N SER A 82 1.19 -9.97 -9.71
CA SER A 82 0.45 -9.10 -10.65
C SER A 82 0.24 -7.70 -10.07
N CYS A 83 -0.22 -7.58 -8.82
CA CYS A 83 -0.39 -6.28 -8.18
C CYS A 83 0.93 -5.53 -8.01
N ASN A 84 2.00 -6.22 -7.60
CA ASN A 84 3.33 -5.63 -7.44
C ASN A 84 3.87 -5.07 -8.76
N SER A 85 3.79 -5.86 -9.83
CA SER A 85 4.27 -5.45 -11.15
C SER A 85 3.45 -4.29 -11.71
N TRP A 86 2.12 -4.37 -11.64
CA TRP A 86 1.24 -3.32 -12.15
C TRP A 86 1.47 -1.99 -11.41
N LEU A 87 1.56 -2.04 -10.07
CA LEU A 87 1.80 -0.84 -9.26
C LEU A 87 3.14 -0.20 -9.61
N GLY A 88 4.22 -0.98 -9.70
CA GLY A 88 5.53 -0.48 -10.12
C GLY A 88 5.51 0.16 -11.51
N SER A 89 4.83 -0.46 -12.47
CA SER A 89 4.69 0.07 -13.83
C SER A 89 3.87 1.36 -13.89
N MET A 90 2.79 1.49 -13.09
CA MET A 90 2.04 2.75 -12.97
C MET A 90 2.89 3.86 -12.36
N GLU A 91 3.63 3.55 -11.29
CA GLU A 91 4.50 4.53 -10.65
C GLU A 91 5.64 4.99 -11.56
N ALA A 92 6.15 4.11 -12.42
CA ALA A 92 7.11 4.49 -13.48
C ALA A 92 6.45 5.42 -14.52
N ALA A 93 5.22 5.11 -14.94
CA ALA A 93 4.47 5.94 -15.90
C ALA A 93 4.25 7.37 -15.40
N LEU A 94 4.04 7.56 -14.11
CA LEU A 94 3.86 8.87 -13.48
C LEU A 94 5.14 9.71 -13.41
N ARG A 95 6.30 9.13 -13.74
CA ARG A 95 7.61 9.81 -13.68
C ARG A 95 8.21 10.13 -15.06
N VAL A 96 7.54 9.73 -16.14
CA VAL A 96 8.00 10.01 -17.51
C VAL A 96 7.31 11.24 -18.10
N PRO A 97 7.92 11.94 -19.07
CA PRO A 97 7.26 13.04 -19.79
C PRO A 97 5.95 12.60 -20.45
N GLU A 98 5.02 13.52 -20.70
CA GLU A 98 3.67 13.24 -21.23
C GLU A 98 3.67 12.30 -22.46
N ARG A 99 4.55 12.56 -23.44
CA ARG A 99 4.66 11.72 -24.65
C ARG A 99 5.12 10.28 -24.33
N ALA A 100 6.00 10.12 -23.35
CA ALA A 100 6.43 8.80 -22.88
C ALA A 100 5.36 8.12 -21.99
N MET A 101 4.54 8.91 -21.28
CA MET A 101 3.42 8.39 -20.50
C MET A 101 2.39 7.72 -21.41
N GLN A 102 2.11 8.27 -22.60
CA GLN A 102 1.22 7.64 -23.58
C GLN A 102 1.73 6.24 -24.00
N HIS A 103 3.02 6.11 -24.28
CA HIS A 103 3.63 4.82 -24.63
C HIS A 103 3.56 3.83 -23.45
N GLN A 104 3.83 4.31 -22.23
CA GLN A 104 3.75 3.48 -21.03
C GLN A 104 2.31 3.06 -20.69
N ALA A 105 1.34 3.94 -20.93
CA ALA A 105 -0.08 3.63 -20.77
C ALA A 105 -0.54 2.57 -21.79
N ALA A 106 -0.07 2.65 -23.04
CA ALA A 106 -0.33 1.61 -24.04
C ALA A 106 0.27 0.25 -23.63
N TYR A 107 1.51 0.23 -23.13
CA TYR A 107 2.13 -0.98 -22.58
C TYR A 107 1.29 -1.57 -21.43
N LEU A 108 0.84 -0.72 -20.50
CA LEU A 108 0.04 -1.11 -19.36
C LEU A 108 -1.34 -1.67 -19.76
N HIS A 109 -1.99 -1.08 -20.78
CA HIS A 109 -3.28 -1.55 -21.30
C HIS A 109 -3.21 -2.94 -21.93
N TRP A 110 -2.09 -3.28 -22.55
CA TRP A 110 -1.89 -4.60 -23.16
C TRP A 110 -1.44 -5.66 -22.15
N ARG A 111 -0.69 -5.26 -21.13
CA ARG A 111 -0.02 -6.17 -20.18
C ARG A 111 -0.91 -6.69 -19.06
N PHE A 112 -1.93 -5.93 -18.65
CA PHE A 112 -2.75 -6.17 -17.45
C PHE A 112 -4.24 -5.98 -17.73
#